data_AF-A0A1H1FYB3-F1
#
_entry.id   AF-A0A1H1FYB3-F1
#
_cell.length_a   1.000
_cell.length_b   1.000
_cell.length_c   1.000
_cell.angle_alpha   90.00
_cell.angle_beta   90.00
_cell.angle_gamma   90.00
#
_symmetry.space_group_name_H-M   'P 1'
#
loop_
_entity.id
_entity.type
_entity.pdbx_description
1 polymer ?
#
loop_
_entity_poly.entity_id
_entity_poly.type
_entity_poly.pdbx_seq_one_letter_code
_entity_poly.pdbx_strand_id
1 'polypeptide(L)'
;MRNRLLITGAALTVTALLLPVSPASADPDPTDRGTRTPADFTATPLKPPQGMLQALQRDLGLTAEQVTTRLANEHRARQIEPKLRDKLKDRFGGSWVTDSGDLVVATTDRSATADITAAGAEAKVVQRPLTELDAVKEAIDKAAQRAPDTAVPVWYVDVKTNAVVIRATDPAAADRLLTASGADRSAVRVETTTEQPTPLYDVRGGDAYYINDSARCSVGFSVTRGSTGGFVTAGHCGRAGATTTGYNRVAQGTFQGSSFPGNDYAWVAVNSQWTPRGVVNGYSAGEIPVRGSAEAPVGSSVCRSGSTTQWHCGVIQQRNTSVTYPEGTVNQVVRTSVCAERGDSGGSYISGDQAQGVTSGGSGNCTVGGTTYFQPVNEILSAYNLTLVTSDSGQPPQTACTGYQNTYSGSLSSGQNAYQPDGSYYQTASAGTHRGCLSGPSGADFDLYLERWTGSSWSTVAQSISTGPNESLTYIGTAGYYRYRIHAYSGSGAYTMGLTRP
;
A
#
# COMPACT_ATOMS: atom_id res chain seq x y z
N MET A 1 41.08 -37.30 37.47
CA MET A 1 41.85 -37.34 38.74
C MET A 1 42.52 -35.98 38.88
N ARG A 2 42.27 -35.10 39.85
CA ARG A 2 42.08 -35.24 41.30
C ARG A 2 41.18 -34.11 41.82
N ASN A 3 40.33 -34.48 42.77
CA ASN A 3 39.56 -33.61 43.68
C ASN A 3 40.42 -32.57 44.41
N ARG A 4 39.79 -31.45 44.81
CA ARG A 4 39.84 -30.99 46.21
C ARG A 4 38.66 -30.08 46.57
N LEU A 5 37.97 -30.52 47.63
CA LEU A 5 37.03 -29.80 48.51
C LEU A 5 37.51 -28.40 48.90
N LEU A 6 36.58 -27.46 49.13
CA LEU A 6 36.68 -26.47 50.21
C LEU A 6 35.28 -26.03 50.71
N ILE A 7 35.03 -26.51 51.93
CA ILE A 7 34.22 -26.08 53.08
C ILE A 7 33.38 -24.78 52.98
N THR A 8 32.15 -24.95 53.47
CA THR A 8 31.08 -24.02 53.87
C THR A 8 31.48 -22.85 54.78
N GLY A 9 30.85 -21.69 54.55
CA GLY A 9 30.67 -20.61 55.52
C GLY A 9 29.33 -19.91 55.29
N ALA A 10 28.36 -20.16 56.17
CA ALA A 10 27.03 -19.56 56.14
C ALA A 10 27.03 -18.21 56.87
N ALA A 11 26.45 -17.18 56.25
CA ALA A 11 26.08 -15.93 56.91
C ALA A 11 24.59 -15.67 56.65
N LEU A 12 23.77 -15.85 57.69
CA LEU A 12 22.37 -15.47 57.69
C LEU A 12 22.25 -13.95 57.85
N THR A 13 21.66 -13.27 56.85
CA THR A 13 21.12 -11.91 57.01
C THR A 13 19.59 -11.99 56.94
N VAL A 14 18.95 -11.79 58.09
CA VAL A 14 17.50 -11.65 58.22
C VAL A 14 17.10 -10.28 57.69
N THR A 15 16.31 -10.24 56.62
CA THR A 15 15.72 -9.01 56.10
C THR A 15 14.21 -9.07 56.35
N ALA A 16 13.72 -8.21 57.24
CA ALA A 16 12.31 -8.10 57.58
C ALA A 16 11.53 -7.47 56.40
N LEU A 17 10.61 -8.22 55.82
CA LEU A 17 9.73 -7.76 54.75
C LEU A 17 8.44 -7.21 55.37
N LEU A 18 8.22 -5.89 55.28
CA LEU A 18 6.97 -5.23 55.62
C LEU A 18 5.95 -5.45 54.48
N LEU A 19 4.84 -6.12 54.78
CA LEU A 19 3.68 -6.25 53.89
C LEU A 19 2.76 -5.03 54.06
N PRO A 20 2.32 -4.34 52.98
CA PRO A 20 1.24 -3.38 53.07
C PRO A 20 -0.11 -4.10 53.15
N VAL A 21 -0.92 -3.72 54.15
CA VAL A 21 -2.32 -4.12 54.28
C VAL A 21 -3.15 -3.33 53.27
N SER A 22 -3.81 -4.01 52.34
CA SER A 22 -4.86 -3.40 51.50
C SER A 22 -6.21 -3.42 52.25
N PRO A 23 -7.04 -2.37 52.14
CA PRO A 23 -8.38 -2.38 52.73
C PRO A 23 -9.27 -3.39 51.98
N ALA A 24 -10.02 -4.18 52.74
CA ALA A 24 -11.04 -5.07 52.22
C ALA A 24 -12.14 -4.25 51.53
N SER A 25 -12.34 -4.46 50.23
CA SER A 25 -13.57 -4.07 49.56
C SER A 25 -14.63 -5.12 49.86
N ALA A 26 -15.79 -4.68 50.35
CA ALA A 26 -16.92 -5.55 50.62
C ALA A 26 -17.44 -6.20 49.32
N ASP A 27 -17.72 -7.50 49.36
CA ASP A 27 -18.42 -8.21 48.30
C ASP A 27 -19.84 -7.64 48.12
N PRO A 28 -20.33 -7.48 46.88
CA PRO A 28 -21.72 -7.13 46.64
C PRO A 28 -22.65 -8.31 46.94
N ASP A 29 -23.78 -7.98 47.55
CA ASP A 29 -24.87 -8.86 47.99
C ASP A 29 -25.41 -9.78 46.85
N PRO A 30 -25.59 -11.11 47.06
CA PRO A 30 -26.00 -12.04 45.99
C PRO A 30 -27.46 -11.91 45.54
N THR A 31 -28.23 -10.97 46.08
CA THR A 31 -29.69 -10.88 45.87
C THR A 31 -30.18 -9.83 44.87
N ASP A 32 -29.30 -9.06 44.21
CA ASP A 32 -29.74 -8.14 43.16
C ASP A 32 -29.93 -8.87 41.80
N ARG A 33 -31.07 -9.54 41.65
CA ARG A 33 -31.59 -9.96 40.33
C ARG A 33 -32.22 -8.77 39.61
N GLY A 34 -31.38 -7.82 39.18
CA GLY A 34 -31.76 -6.87 38.15
C GLY A 34 -32.00 -7.59 36.83
N THR A 35 -33.23 -7.56 36.33
CA THR A 35 -33.61 -7.99 34.97
C THR A 35 -32.80 -7.20 33.94
N ARG A 36 -31.71 -7.80 33.43
CA ARG A 36 -30.99 -7.25 32.27
C ARG A 36 -31.85 -7.42 31.02
N THR A 37 -32.32 -6.31 30.47
CA THR A 37 -32.90 -6.26 29.13
C THR A 37 -31.79 -6.37 28.06
N PRO A 38 -32.12 -6.71 26.78
CA PRO A 38 -31.13 -6.84 25.70
C PRO A 38 -30.30 -5.59 25.37
N ALA A 39 -30.52 -4.47 26.07
CA ALA A 39 -29.89 -3.17 25.86
C ALA A 39 -28.53 -2.98 26.56
N ASP A 40 -28.10 -3.90 27.43
CA ASP A 40 -26.84 -3.76 28.18
C ASP A 40 -25.56 -4.10 27.38
N PHE A 41 -25.70 -4.42 26.09
CA PHE A 41 -24.57 -4.46 25.15
C PHE A 41 -24.55 -3.20 24.30
N THR A 42 -24.40 -2.03 24.93
CA THR A 42 -23.99 -0.84 24.18
C THR A 42 -22.53 -1.05 23.77
N ALA A 43 -22.35 -1.51 22.53
CA ALA A 43 -21.05 -1.64 21.90
C ALA A 43 -20.29 -0.31 22.10
N THR A 44 -19.14 -0.36 22.77
CA THR A 44 -18.19 0.75 22.74
C THR A 44 -17.98 1.11 21.27
N PRO A 45 -18.22 2.36 20.83
CA PRO A 45 -18.07 2.71 19.43
C PRO A 45 -16.63 2.41 19.02
N LEU A 46 -16.45 1.37 18.21
CA LEU A 46 -15.21 1.20 17.49
C LEU A 46 -15.02 2.47 16.67
N LYS A 47 -13.97 3.22 16.97
CA LYS A 47 -13.52 4.32 16.12
C LYS A 47 -12.49 3.73 15.16
N PRO A 48 -12.90 3.18 14.01
CA PRO A 48 -11.95 2.69 13.01
C PRO A 48 -10.98 3.80 12.61
N PRO A 49 -9.76 3.45 12.19
CA PRO A 49 -8.84 4.43 11.59
C PRO A 49 -9.56 5.20 10.48
N GLN A 50 -9.39 6.52 10.42
CA GLN A 50 -10.13 7.37 9.48
C GLN A 50 -9.94 6.94 8.01
N GLY A 51 -8.75 6.46 7.66
CA GLY A 51 -8.47 5.92 6.31
C GLY A 51 -9.31 4.67 5.97
N MET A 52 -9.65 3.84 6.97
CA MET A 52 -10.50 2.67 6.78
C MET A 52 -11.96 3.06 6.56
N LEU A 53 -12.47 4.07 7.29
CA LEU A 53 -13.84 4.59 7.07
C LEU A 53 -14.01 5.08 5.63
N GLN A 54 -13.09 5.92 5.18
CA GLN A 54 -13.14 6.50 3.84
C GLN A 54 -13.04 5.42 2.76
N ALA A 55 -12.17 4.42 2.96
CA ALA A 55 -12.07 3.28 2.06
C ALA A 55 -13.38 2.49 2.00
N LEU A 56 -13.96 2.12 3.14
CA LEU A 56 -15.22 1.38 3.18
C LEU A 56 -16.39 2.16 2.58
N GLN A 57 -16.47 3.47 2.82
CA GLN A 57 -17.49 4.32 2.19
C GLN A 57 -17.35 4.34 0.67
N ARG A 58 -16.13 4.55 0.16
CA ARG A 58 -15.83 4.60 -1.27
C ARG A 58 -16.08 3.25 -1.95
N ASP A 59 -15.56 2.17 -1.37
CA ASP A 59 -15.48 0.86 -2.01
C ASP A 59 -16.78 0.07 -1.92
N LEU A 60 -17.55 0.26 -0.84
CA LEU A 60 -18.83 -0.42 -0.64
C LEU A 60 -20.04 0.48 -0.93
N GLY A 61 -19.83 1.75 -1.31
CA GLY A 61 -20.91 2.70 -1.58
C GLY A 61 -21.76 3.06 -0.35
N LEU A 62 -21.15 3.03 0.84
CA LEU A 62 -21.84 3.23 2.13
C LEU A 62 -21.67 4.66 2.65
N THR A 63 -22.65 5.14 3.43
CA THR A 63 -22.50 6.36 4.23
C THR A 63 -21.58 6.13 5.43
N ALA A 64 -21.03 7.19 6.01
CA ALA A 64 -20.19 7.09 7.21
C ALA A 64 -20.92 6.41 8.39
N GLU A 65 -22.22 6.68 8.52
CA GLU A 65 -23.08 6.05 9.51
C GLU A 65 -23.26 4.55 9.22
N GLN A 66 -23.55 4.17 7.97
CA GLN A 66 -23.67 2.76 7.58
C GLN A 66 -22.37 1.98 7.80
N VAL A 67 -21.21 2.56 7.51
CA VAL A 67 -19.91 1.93 7.80
C VAL A 67 -19.72 1.75 9.31
N THR A 68 -20.06 2.77 10.11
CA THR A 68 -19.94 2.70 11.57
C THR A 68 -20.84 1.60 12.15
N THR A 69 -22.10 1.55 11.74
CA THR A 69 -23.06 0.51 12.12
C THR A 69 -22.57 -0.87 11.69
N ARG A 70 -22.13 -1.01 10.44
CA ARG A 70 -21.58 -2.27 9.91
C ARG A 70 -20.42 -2.77 10.76
N LEU A 71 -19.45 -1.92 11.07
CA LEU A 71 -18.28 -2.30 11.88
C LEU A 71 -18.65 -2.67 13.31
N ALA A 72 -19.65 -2.00 13.91
CA ALA A 72 -20.18 -2.36 15.22
C ALA A 72 -20.85 -3.74 15.20
N ASN A 73 -21.67 -4.02 14.18
CA ASN A 73 -22.33 -5.30 13.98
C ASN A 73 -21.32 -6.43 13.74
N GLU A 74 -20.32 -6.20 12.89
CA GLU A 74 -19.24 -7.17 12.64
C GLU A 74 -18.41 -7.45 13.91
N HIS A 75 -18.20 -6.45 14.76
CA HIS A 75 -17.53 -6.66 16.05
C HIS A 75 -18.35 -7.54 16.97
N ARG A 76 -19.65 -7.28 17.08
CA ARG A 76 -20.59 -8.13 17.83
C ARG A 76 -20.63 -9.54 17.25
N ALA A 77 -20.66 -9.68 15.92
CA ALA A 77 -20.61 -10.96 15.22
C ALA A 77 -19.37 -11.78 15.61
N ARG A 78 -18.19 -11.17 15.62
CA ARG A 78 -16.92 -11.82 16.04
C ARG A 78 -16.93 -12.36 17.48
N GLN A 79 -17.74 -11.78 18.36
CA GLN A 79 -17.86 -12.22 19.76
C GLN A 79 -18.88 -13.34 19.96
N ILE A 80 -19.96 -13.35 19.16
CA ILE A 80 -21.08 -14.29 19.29
C ILE A 80 -20.85 -15.56 18.48
N GLU A 81 -20.32 -15.44 17.26
CA GLU A 81 -20.22 -16.54 16.30
C GLU A 81 -19.49 -17.76 16.86
N PRO A 82 -18.30 -17.65 17.51
CA PRO A 82 -17.60 -18.82 18.02
C PRO A 82 -18.39 -19.58 19.10
N LYS A 83 -19.18 -18.87 19.90
CA LYS A 83 -20.03 -19.46 20.95
C LYS A 83 -21.20 -20.23 20.35
N LEU A 84 -21.83 -19.68 19.31
CA LEU A 84 -22.90 -20.35 18.59
C LEU A 84 -22.37 -21.56 17.82
N ARG A 85 -21.20 -21.46 17.19
CA ARG A 85 -20.53 -22.58 16.54
C ARG A 85 -20.26 -23.74 17.51
N ASP A 86 -19.66 -23.45 18.66
CA ASP A 86 -19.38 -24.46 19.69
C ASP A 86 -20.66 -25.09 20.28
N LYS A 87 -21.72 -24.29 20.44
CA LYS A 87 -23.02 -24.79 20.90
C LYS A 87 -23.71 -25.69 19.87
N LEU A 88 -23.61 -25.37 18.58
CA LEU A 88 -24.28 -26.09 17.50
C LEU A 88 -23.53 -27.35 17.06
N LYS A 89 -22.20 -27.35 17.13
CA LYS A 89 -21.32 -28.48 16.77
C LYS A 89 -21.61 -29.03 15.36
N ASP A 90 -21.97 -30.30 15.27
CA ASP A 90 -22.33 -31.04 14.06
C ASP A 90 -23.59 -30.54 13.38
N ARG A 91 -24.37 -29.67 14.03
CA ARG A 91 -25.54 -29.01 13.44
C ARG A 91 -25.21 -27.64 12.83
N PHE A 92 -23.99 -27.13 13.01
CA PHE A 92 -23.59 -25.83 12.46
C PHE A 92 -23.46 -25.91 10.94
N GLY A 93 -24.23 -25.10 10.22
CA GLY A 93 -24.27 -25.04 8.75
C GLY A 93 -23.41 -23.93 8.14
N GLY A 94 -22.68 -23.18 8.95
CA GLY A 94 -21.89 -22.01 8.55
C GLY A 94 -22.46 -20.70 9.08
N SER A 95 -21.74 -19.60 8.83
CA SER A 95 -22.15 -18.26 9.24
C SER A 95 -21.62 -17.21 8.28
N TRP A 96 -22.34 -16.10 8.11
CA TRP A 96 -21.91 -14.95 7.31
C TRP A 96 -22.47 -13.66 7.91
N VAL A 97 -22.06 -12.53 7.37
CA VAL A 97 -22.67 -11.24 7.68
C VAL A 97 -23.51 -10.74 6.50
N THR A 98 -24.60 -10.04 6.81
CA THR A 98 -25.41 -9.31 5.82
C THR A 98 -24.66 -8.07 5.31
N ASP A 99 -25.25 -7.32 4.38
CA ASP A 99 -24.70 -6.06 3.88
C ASP A 99 -24.64 -4.98 4.98
N SER A 100 -25.51 -5.07 5.99
CA SER A 100 -25.49 -4.25 7.21
C SER A 100 -24.53 -4.77 8.29
N GLY A 101 -23.84 -5.89 8.06
CA GLY A 101 -22.88 -6.48 9.00
C GLY A 101 -23.50 -7.40 10.06
N ASP A 102 -24.81 -7.63 10.01
CA ASP A 102 -25.52 -8.48 10.97
C ASP A 102 -25.14 -9.94 10.78
N LEU A 103 -24.91 -10.66 11.89
CA LEU A 103 -24.51 -12.06 11.86
C LEU A 103 -25.71 -12.95 11.51
N VAL A 104 -25.56 -13.80 10.49
CA VAL A 104 -26.43 -14.92 10.19
C VAL A 104 -25.71 -16.23 10.55
N VAL A 105 -26.38 -17.11 11.29
CA VAL A 105 -25.90 -18.44 11.64
C VAL A 105 -26.83 -19.50 11.06
N ALA A 106 -26.26 -20.35 10.20
CA ALA A 106 -26.96 -21.49 9.64
C ALA A 106 -26.87 -22.70 10.57
N THR A 107 -27.98 -23.44 10.66
CA THR A 107 -28.11 -24.68 11.43
C THR A 107 -28.91 -25.72 10.66
N THR A 108 -28.58 -27.00 10.80
CA THR A 108 -29.43 -28.10 10.30
C THR A 108 -30.60 -28.42 11.24
N ASP A 109 -30.56 -27.88 12.46
CA ASP A 109 -31.58 -28.11 13.47
C ASP A 109 -32.44 -26.88 13.71
N ARG A 110 -33.71 -27.01 13.29
CA ARG A 110 -34.74 -25.98 13.46
C ARG A 110 -34.99 -25.61 14.92
N SER A 111 -34.81 -26.53 15.87
CA SER A 111 -35.02 -26.26 17.29
C SER A 111 -34.00 -25.27 17.86
N ALA A 112 -32.81 -25.17 17.27
CA ALA A 112 -31.76 -24.25 17.71
C ALA A 112 -31.98 -22.79 17.26
N THR A 113 -32.97 -22.51 16.41
CA THR A 113 -33.21 -21.16 15.87
C THR A 113 -33.52 -20.12 16.96
N ALA A 114 -34.27 -20.49 17.99
CA ALA A 114 -34.58 -19.60 19.12
C ALA A 114 -33.32 -19.18 19.88
N ASP A 115 -32.40 -20.13 20.11
CA ASP A 115 -31.14 -19.89 20.80
C ASP A 115 -30.19 -18.98 20.00
N ILE A 116 -30.17 -19.14 18.67
CA ILE A 116 -29.38 -18.30 17.76
C ILE A 116 -29.91 -16.86 17.79
N THR A 117 -31.23 -16.67 17.67
CA THR A 117 -31.87 -15.36 17.74
C THR A 117 -31.69 -14.71 19.11
N ALA A 118 -31.80 -15.47 20.20
CA ALA A 118 -31.58 -14.97 21.55
C ALA A 118 -30.13 -14.50 21.78
N ALA A 119 -29.16 -15.11 21.08
CA ALA A 119 -27.77 -14.66 21.11
C ALA A 119 -27.52 -13.39 20.28
N GLY A 120 -28.49 -12.95 19.47
CA GLY A 120 -28.41 -11.74 18.64
C GLY A 120 -27.88 -11.98 17.23
N ALA A 121 -28.10 -13.19 16.68
CA ALA A 121 -27.83 -13.52 15.28
C ALA A 121 -29.13 -13.91 14.55
N GLU A 122 -29.19 -13.71 13.24
CA GLU A 122 -30.27 -14.25 12.41
C GLU A 122 -30.08 -15.76 12.24
N ALA A 123 -31.12 -16.56 12.49
CA ALA A 123 -31.07 -18.00 12.34
C ALA A 123 -31.51 -18.44 10.94
N LYS A 124 -30.69 -19.24 10.25
CA LYS A 124 -31.05 -19.87 8.97
C LYS A 124 -31.06 -21.39 9.10
N VAL A 125 -32.17 -22.04 8.72
CA VAL A 125 -32.19 -23.51 8.63
C VAL A 125 -31.67 -23.95 7.25
N VAL A 126 -30.70 -24.86 7.24
CA VAL A 126 -30.07 -25.41 6.02
C VAL A 126 -30.07 -26.94 6.04
N GLN A 127 -29.70 -27.58 4.92
CA GLN A 127 -29.78 -29.03 4.78
C GLN A 127 -28.53 -29.74 5.30
N ARG A 128 -27.35 -29.20 4.98
CA ARG A 128 -26.06 -29.82 5.25
C ARG A 128 -25.32 -29.08 6.35
N PRO A 129 -24.69 -29.80 7.30
CA PRO A 129 -23.76 -29.18 8.21
C PRO A 129 -22.48 -28.76 7.48
N LEU A 130 -21.76 -27.79 8.04
CA LEU A 130 -20.52 -27.28 7.47
C LEU A 130 -19.46 -28.37 7.34
N THR A 131 -19.41 -29.31 8.29
CA THR A 131 -18.48 -30.44 8.29
C THR A 131 -18.65 -31.35 7.08
N GLU A 132 -19.88 -31.51 6.57
CA GLU A 132 -20.14 -32.27 5.34
C GLU A 132 -19.60 -31.52 4.11
N LEU A 133 -19.85 -30.21 4.02
CA LEU A 133 -19.38 -29.38 2.91
C LEU A 133 -17.84 -29.26 2.90
N ASP A 134 -17.21 -29.18 4.06
CA ASP A 134 -15.75 -29.15 4.21
C ASP A 134 -15.12 -30.46 3.70
N ALA A 135 -15.74 -31.62 3.99
CA ALA A 135 -15.26 -32.91 3.48
C ALA A 135 -15.36 -33.00 1.94
N VAL A 136 -16.44 -32.47 1.35
CA VAL A 136 -16.60 -32.36 -0.11
C VAL A 136 -15.51 -31.47 -0.71
N LYS A 137 -15.23 -30.31 -0.10
CA LYS A 137 -14.18 -29.40 -0.56
C LYS A 137 -12.79 -30.04 -0.43
N GLU A 138 -12.51 -30.75 0.66
CA GLU A 138 -11.21 -31.41 0.87
C GLU A 138 -10.93 -32.50 -0.18
N ALA A 139 -11.95 -33.22 -0.63
CA ALA A 139 -11.83 -34.18 -1.73
C ALA A 139 -11.44 -33.47 -3.04
N ILE A 140 -12.04 -32.32 -3.33
CA ILE A 140 -11.71 -31.49 -4.50
C ILE A 140 -10.29 -30.92 -4.39
N ASP A 141 -9.90 -30.42 -3.20
CA ASP A 141 -8.54 -29.92 -2.94
C ASP A 141 -7.47 -30.99 -3.28
N LYS A 142 -7.68 -32.24 -2.82
CA LYS A 142 -6.76 -33.35 -3.09
C LYS A 142 -6.68 -33.72 -4.57
N ALA A 143 -7.78 -33.62 -5.31
CA ALA A 143 -7.79 -33.88 -6.75
C ALA A 143 -7.06 -32.77 -7.52
N ALA A 144 -7.32 -31.50 -7.19
CA ALA A 144 -6.70 -30.35 -7.83
C ALA A 144 -5.18 -30.30 -7.62
N GLN A 145 -4.69 -30.76 -6.46
CA GLN A 145 -3.24 -30.87 -6.21
C GLN A 145 -2.54 -31.87 -7.13
N ARG A 146 -3.23 -32.94 -7.57
CA ARG A 146 -2.67 -33.98 -8.43
C ARG A 146 -2.67 -33.57 -9.90
N ALA A 147 -3.66 -32.79 -10.31
CA ALA A 147 -3.82 -32.30 -11.67
C ALA A 147 -4.31 -30.84 -11.67
N PRO A 148 -3.39 -29.88 -11.48
CA PRO A 148 -3.73 -28.46 -11.54
C PRO A 148 -4.28 -28.09 -12.93
N ASP A 149 -5.38 -27.36 -12.98
CA ASP A 149 -6.01 -26.89 -14.22
C ASP A 149 -6.47 -25.44 -14.05
N THR A 150 -5.88 -24.52 -14.82
CA THR A 150 -6.24 -23.10 -14.80
C THR A 150 -7.64 -22.82 -15.31
N ALA A 151 -8.29 -23.80 -15.97
CA ALA A 151 -9.68 -23.69 -16.37
C ALA A 151 -10.67 -23.86 -15.20
N VAL A 152 -10.20 -24.29 -14.02
CA VAL A 152 -10.97 -24.35 -12.78
C VAL A 152 -10.30 -23.48 -11.71
N PRO A 153 -10.35 -22.14 -11.84
CA PRO A 153 -9.55 -21.24 -11.02
C PRO A 153 -9.97 -21.18 -9.55
N VAL A 154 -11.23 -21.49 -9.21
CA VAL A 154 -11.77 -21.24 -7.86
C VAL A 154 -12.78 -22.33 -7.46
N TRP A 155 -12.69 -22.82 -6.23
CA TRP A 155 -13.72 -23.62 -5.58
C TRP A 155 -13.77 -23.36 -4.07
N TYR A 156 -14.97 -23.38 -3.49
CA TYR A 156 -15.18 -22.99 -2.09
C TYR A 156 -16.47 -23.57 -1.50
N VAL A 157 -16.56 -23.62 -0.17
CA VAL A 157 -17.84 -23.85 0.53
C VAL A 157 -18.63 -22.55 0.53
N ASP A 158 -19.78 -22.54 -0.14
CA ASP A 158 -20.73 -21.43 -0.10
C ASP A 158 -21.74 -21.65 1.03
N VAL A 159 -21.42 -21.09 2.21
CA VAL A 159 -22.29 -21.17 3.39
C VAL A 159 -23.65 -20.48 3.18
N LYS A 160 -23.77 -19.53 2.25
CA LYS A 160 -25.03 -18.82 1.99
C LYS A 160 -26.01 -19.70 1.21
N THR A 161 -25.50 -20.50 0.27
CA THR A 161 -26.32 -21.42 -0.54
C THR A 161 -26.24 -22.89 -0.09
N ASN A 162 -25.45 -23.17 0.95
CA ASN A 162 -25.29 -24.49 1.58
C ASN A 162 -24.83 -25.59 0.60
N ALA A 163 -23.84 -25.24 -0.24
CA ALA A 163 -23.24 -26.10 -1.25
C ALA A 163 -21.74 -25.79 -1.40
N VAL A 164 -20.99 -26.69 -2.03
CA VAL A 164 -19.66 -26.39 -2.57
C VAL A 164 -19.83 -25.85 -3.97
N VAL A 165 -19.18 -24.73 -4.28
CA VAL A 165 -19.22 -24.13 -5.63
C VAL A 165 -17.87 -24.33 -6.30
N ILE A 166 -17.89 -24.79 -7.55
CA ILE A 166 -16.74 -24.80 -8.46
C ILE A 166 -17.00 -23.76 -9.54
N ARG A 167 -16.12 -22.77 -9.66
CA ARG A 167 -16.13 -21.79 -10.74
C ARG A 167 -15.10 -22.17 -11.78
N ALA A 168 -15.55 -22.37 -13.02
CA ALA A 168 -14.71 -22.82 -14.13
C ALA A 168 -14.92 -21.97 -15.38
N THR A 169 -13.83 -21.69 -16.10
CA THR A 169 -13.88 -21.09 -17.45
C THR A 169 -14.27 -22.15 -18.49
N ASP A 170 -13.98 -23.43 -18.22
CA ASP A 170 -14.44 -24.59 -18.98
C ASP A 170 -15.23 -25.55 -18.07
N PRO A 171 -16.55 -25.69 -18.24
CA PRO A 171 -17.37 -26.65 -17.50
C PRO A 171 -16.88 -28.11 -17.61
N ALA A 172 -16.27 -28.50 -18.73
CA ALA A 172 -15.73 -29.86 -18.87
C ALA A 172 -14.52 -30.10 -17.96
N ALA A 173 -13.73 -29.06 -17.67
CA ALA A 173 -12.64 -29.14 -16.69
C ALA A 173 -13.18 -29.35 -15.27
N ALA A 174 -14.28 -28.66 -14.91
CA ALA A 174 -14.95 -28.86 -13.63
C ALA A 174 -15.46 -30.31 -13.45
N ASP A 175 -16.07 -30.91 -14.49
CA ASP A 175 -16.55 -32.29 -14.40
C ASP A 175 -15.40 -33.31 -14.31
N ARG A 176 -14.27 -33.07 -15.00
CA ARG A 176 -13.06 -33.88 -14.82
C ARG A 176 -12.54 -33.82 -13.39
N LEU A 177 -12.47 -32.61 -12.80
CA LEU A 177 -12.04 -32.42 -11.42
C LEU A 177 -12.99 -33.11 -10.43
N LEU A 178 -14.30 -33.00 -10.64
CA LEU A 178 -15.31 -33.66 -9.81
C LEU A 178 -15.26 -35.18 -9.89
N THR A 179 -15.06 -35.71 -11.10
CA THR A 179 -14.88 -37.16 -11.29
C THR A 179 -13.62 -37.65 -10.58
N ALA A 180 -12.52 -36.89 -10.68
CA ALA A 180 -11.26 -37.22 -10.03
C ALA A 180 -11.30 -37.11 -8.50
N SER A 181 -12.12 -36.20 -7.96
CA SER A 181 -12.27 -36.04 -6.51
C SER A 181 -13.14 -37.11 -5.87
N GLY A 182 -14.09 -37.68 -6.61
CA GLY A 182 -15.10 -38.59 -6.05
C GLY A 182 -16.06 -37.90 -5.07
N ALA A 183 -16.11 -36.56 -5.09
CA ALA A 183 -16.97 -35.77 -4.24
C ALA A 183 -18.46 -36.01 -4.56
N ASP A 184 -19.32 -35.90 -3.55
CA ASP A 184 -20.77 -35.99 -3.77
C ASP A 184 -21.26 -34.82 -4.62
N ARG A 185 -21.64 -35.13 -5.87
CA ARG A 185 -22.18 -34.17 -6.82
C ARG A 185 -23.46 -33.49 -6.33
N SER A 186 -24.23 -34.12 -5.44
CA SER A 186 -25.45 -33.53 -4.88
C SER A 186 -25.16 -32.28 -4.04
N ALA A 187 -23.94 -32.18 -3.50
CA ALA A 187 -23.48 -31.07 -2.69
C ALA A 187 -22.70 -30.02 -3.50
N VAL A 188 -22.50 -30.22 -4.81
CA VAL A 188 -21.68 -29.32 -5.65
C VAL A 188 -22.52 -28.60 -6.71
N ARG A 189 -22.28 -27.30 -6.86
CA ARG A 189 -22.74 -26.48 -7.98
C ARG A 189 -21.54 -26.06 -8.84
N VAL A 190 -21.64 -26.26 -10.15
CA VAL A 190 -20.66 -25.72 -11.11
C VAL A 190 -21.19 -24.43 -11.69
N GLU A 191 -20.37 -23.39 -11.67
CA GLU A 191 -20.67 -22.07 -12.22
C GLU A 191 -19.63 -21.71 -13.28
N THR A 192 -20.07 -21.12 -14.40
CA THR A 192 -19.16 -20.55 -15.38
C THR A 192 -18.57 -19.24 -14.85
N THR A 193 -17.27 -19.04 -15.00
CA THR A 193 -16.59 -17.78 -14.65
C THR A 193 -15.69 -17.29 -15.77
N THR A 194 -15.38 -16.00 -15.76
CA THR A 194 -14.30 -15.39 -16.55
C THR A 194 -13.07 -15.06 -15.71
N GLU A 195 -13.10 -15.39 -14.40
CA GLU A 195 -11.99 -15.17 -13.49
C GLU A 195 -10.75 -15.93 -13.97
N GLN A 196 -9.61 -15.23 -14.03
CA GLN A 196 -8.29 -15.83 -14.21
C GLN A 196 -7.32 -15.18 -13.22
N PRO A 197 -7.27 -15.68 -11.97
CA PRO A 197 -6.41 -15.10 -10.95
C PRO A 197 -4.94 -15.21 -11.36
N THR A 198 -4.23 -14.09 -11.25
CA THR A 198 -2.77 -14.06 -11.39
C THR A 198 -2.15 -13.42 -10.16
N PRO A 199 -0.93 -13.83 -9.75
CA PRO A 199 -0.17 -13.10 -8.75
C PRO A 199 -0.02 -11.62 -9.12
N LEU A 200 -0.05 -10.75 -8.11
CA LEU A 200 0.17 -9.31 -8.25
C LEU A 200 1.54 -8.95 -7.67
N TYR A 201 2.45 -8.51 -8.53
CA TYR A 201 3.79 -8.06 -8.17
C TYR A 201 3.93 -6.56 -8.47
N ASP A 202 4.74 -5.85 -7.70
CA ASP A 202 5.04 -4.44 -7.96
C ASP A 202 6.35 -4.30 -8.75
N VAL A 203 6.39 -3.31 -9.66
CA VAL A 203 7.61 -2.79 -10.25
C VAL A 203 7.95 -1.49 -9.54
N ARG A 204 9.13 -1.40 -8.94
CA ARG A 204 9.62 -0.23 -8.22
C ARG A 204 11.02 0.12 -8.69
N GLY A 205 11.35 1.41 -8.73
CA GLY A 205 12.71 1.84 -9.01
C GLY A 205 13.73 1.24 -8.02
N GLY A 206 14.91 0.86 -8.48
CA GLY A 206 15.96 0.24 -7.68
C GLY A 206 15.91 -1.30 -7.59
N ASP A 207 14.72 -1.91 -7.71
CA ASP A 207 14.56 -3.36 -7.63
C ASP A 207 15.39 -4.08 -8.71
N ALA A 208 15.87 -5.29 -8.38
CA ALA A 208 16.59 -6.13 -9.33
C ALA A 208 15.67 -6.63 -10.43
N TYR A 209 16.20 -6.72 -11.65
CA TYR A 209 15.64 -7.57 -12.69
C TYR A 209 16.78 -8.29 -13.42
N TYR A 210 16.43 -9.42 -14.05
CA TYR A 210 17.38 -10.29 -14.71
C TYR A 210 17.04 -10.38 -16.20
N ILE A 211 18.07 -10.35 -17.04
CA ILE A 211 17.93 -10.35 -18.49
C ILE A 211 18.37 -11.72 -19.01
N ASN A 212 17.47 -12.42 -19.71
CA ASN A 212 17.69 -13.77 -20.23
C ASN A 212 18.37 -14.70 -19.18
N ASP A 213 17.95 -14.58 -17.92
CA ASP A 213 18.47 -15.28 -16.73
C ASP A 213 20.00 -15.25 -16.51
N SER A 214 20.71 -14.31 -17.15
CA SER A 214 22.18 -14.29 -17.20
C SER A 214 22.81 -13.00 -16.69
N ALA A 215 22.18 -11.85 -16.93
CA ALA A 215 22.63 -10.55 -16.44
C ALA A 215 21.67 -9.98 -15.39
N ARG A 216 22.18 -9.17 -14.46
CA ARG A 216 21.38 -8.42 -13.49
C ARG A 216 21.57 -6.92 -13.69
N CYS A 217 20.46 -6.20 -13.75
CA CYS A 217 20.41 -4.75 -13.67
C CYS A 217 19.34 -4.32 -12.67
N SER A 218 19.17 -3.01 -12.52
CA SER A 218 18.16 -2.39 -11.68
C SER A 218 17.12 -1.64 -12.49
N VAL A 219 15.89 -1.71 -12.01
CA VAL A 219 14.76 -0.92 -12.51
C VAL A 219 15.06 0.57 -12.29
N GLY A 220 14.85 1.41 -13.30
CA GLY A 220 15.00 2.86 -13.19
C GLY A 220 13.74 3.50 -12.63
N PHE A 221 12.75 3.72 -13.47
CA PHE A 221 11.46 4.27 -13.04
C PHE A 221 10.31 3.55 -13.76
N SER A 222 9.21 3.34 -13.04
CA SER A 222 7.98 2.86 -13.65
C SER A 222 7.42 3.89 -14.63
N VAL A 223 6.98 3.38 -15.78
CA VAL A 223 6.43 4.18 -16.87
C VAL A 223 5.22 3.49 -17.49
N THR A 224 4.45 4.25 -18.25
CA THR A 224 3.42 3.72 -19.15
C THR A 224 3.64 4.22 -20.57
N ARG A 225 3.17 3.43 -21.53
CA ARG A 225 2.97 3.83 -22.92
C ARG A 225 1.54 3.46 -23.33
N GLY A 226 0.64 4.43 -23.28
CA GLY A 226 -0.80 4.13 -23.33
C GLY A 226 -1.20 3.24 -22.16
N SER A 227 -1.85 2.10 -22.43
CA SER A 227 -2.20 1.09 -21.42
C SER A 227 -1.06 0.13 -21.06
N THR A 228 0.07 0.17 -21.79
CA THR A 228 1.19 -0.74 -21.54
C THR A 228 2.03 -0.23 -20.38
N GLY A 229 2.07 -0.99 -19.28
CA GLY A 229 2.96 -0.73 -18.16
C GLY A 229 4.39 -1.17 -18.43
N GLY A 230 5.36 -0.51 -17.79
CA GLY A 230 6.76 -0.85 -17.96
C GLY A 230 7.68 -0.13 -16.98
N PHE A 231 8.98 -0.20 -17.28
CA PHE A 231 9.99 0.60 -16.61
C PHE A 231 11.11 1.02 -17.57
N VAL A 232 11.73 2.17 -17.30
CA VAL A 232 12.98 2.59 -17.95
C VAL A 232 14.19 2.00 -17.24
N THR A 233 15.26 1.77 -17.98
CA THR A 233 16.53 1.20 -17.48
C THR A 233 17.67 1.62 -18.43
N ALA A 234 18.89 1.11 -18.22
CA ALA A 234 20.03 1.41 -19.07
C ALA A 234 20.03 0.56 -20.35
N GLY A 235 20.53 1.13 -21.45
CA GLY A 235 20.59 0.49 -22.76
C GLY A 235 21.55 -0.70 -22.80
N HIS A 236 22.70 -0.56 -22.13
CA HIS A 236 23.71 -1.63 -22.08
C HIS A 236 23.23 -2.90 -21.35
N CYS A 237 22.13 -2.85 -20.58
CA CYS A 237 21.59 -4.01 -19.88
C CYS A 237 20.99 -5.06 -20.81
N GLY A 238 20.46 -4.66 -21.97
CA GLY A 238 19.77 -5.57 -22.87
C GLY A 238 19.39 -4.94 -24.20
N ARG A 239 19.21 -5.80 -25.22
CA ARG A 239 18.74 -5.40 -26.55
C ARG A 239 17.23 -5.53 -26.65
N ALA A 240 16.61 -4.82 -27.59
CA ALA A 240 15.20 -5.01 -27.91
C ALA A 240 14.91 -6.50 -28.19
N GLY A 241 13.81 -7.01 -27.64
CA GLY A 241 13.42 -8.41 -27.69
C GLY A 241 13.98 -9.29 -26.56
N ALA A 242 14.95 -8.81 -25.76
CA ALA A 242 15.42 -9.57 -24.59
C ALA A 242 14.31 -9.70 -23.53
N THR A 243 14.22 -10.87 -22.92
CA THR A 243 13.21 -11.17 -21.89
C THR A 243 13.75 -10.89 -20.48
N THR A 244 12.85 -10.56 -19.56
CA THR A 244 13.20 -10.28 -18.17
C THR A 244 12.44 -11.12 -17.16
N THR A 245 13.12 -11.47 -16.08
CA THR A 245 12.52 -11.94 -14.82
C THR A 245 12.73 -10.89 -13.73
N GLY A 246 11.77 -10.71 -12.84
CA GLY A 246 11.82 -9.68 -11.80
C GLY A 246 12.70 -10.07 -10.61
N TYR A 247 12.67 -9.26 -9.55
CA TYR A 247 13.47 -9.49 -8.33
C TYR A 247 13.20 -10.87 -7.69
N ASN A 248 11.99 -11.39 -7.89
CA ASN A 248 11.49 -12.69 -7.43
C ASN A 248 11.72 -13.84 -8.43
N ARG A 249 12.47 -13.63 -9.51
CA ARG A 249 12.74 -14.60 -10.60
C ARG A 249 11.50 -15.05 -11.38
N VAL A 250 10.38 -14.35 -11.27
CA VAL A 250 9.18 -14.62 -12.07
C VAL A 250 9.25 -13.83 -13.37
N ALA A 251 8.72 -14.40 -14.46
CA ALA A 251 8.60 -13.74 -15.75
C ALA A 251 7.99 -12.34 -15.59
N GLN A 252 8.67 -11.33 -16.12
CA GLN A 252 8.33 -9.92 -15.89
C GLN A 252 7.99 -9.19 -17.17
N GLY A 253 8.88 -9.19 -18.17
CA GLY A 253 8.68 -8.34 -19.33
C GLY A 253 9.65 -8.58 -20.46
N THR A 254 9.63 -7.68 -21.44
CA THR A 254 10.48 -7.73 -22.63
C THR A 254 10.96 -6.32 -22.99
N PHE A 255 12.25 -6.18 -23.30
CA PHE A 255 12.84 -4.94 -23.81
C PHE A 255 12.16 -4.52 -25.12
N GLN A 256 11.58 -3.33 -25.15
CA GLN A 256 10.88 -2.80 -26.32
C GLN A 256 11.75 -1.83 -27.12
N GLY A 257 12.73 -1.20 -26.47
CA GLY A 257 13.70 -0.32 -27.09
C GLY A 257 14.97 -0.29 -26.25
N SER A 258 16.11 -0.16 -26.92
CA SER A 258 17.42 0.02 -26.28
C SER A 258 18.35 0.80 -27.22
N SER A 259 19.12 1.74 -26.68
CA SER A 259 20.14 2.53 -27.38
C SER A 259 21.41 2.55 -26.53
N PHE A 260 22.46 1.90 -27.05
CA PHE A 260 23.82 1.89 -26.49
C PHE A 260 24.82 1.33 -27.53
N PRO A 261 26.00 1.97 -27.75
CA PRO A 261 26.45 3.26 -27.21
C PRO A 261 25.78 4.46 -27.92
N GLY A 262 26.34 5.67 -27.76
CA GLY A 262 25.76 6.94 -28.20
C GLY A 262 24.90 7.57 -27.11
N ASN A 263 23.89 6.81 -26.69
CA ASN A 263 23.11 7.02 -25.46
C ASN A 263 23.25 5.77 -24.57
N ASP A 264 22.65 5.77 -23.39
CA ASP A 264 22.54 4.58 -22.56
C ASP A 264 21.17 4.48 -21.88
N TYR A 265 20.15 4.17 -22.68
CA TYR A 265 18.79 3.97 -22.20
C TYR A 265 18.08 2.80 -22.87
N ALA A 266 17.09 2.27 -22.16
CA ALA A 266 16.14 1.29 -22.64
C ALA A 266 14.81 1.43 -21.89
N TRP A 267 13.78 0.76 -22.39
CA TRP A 267 12.58 0.50 -21.61
C TRP A 267 12.04 -0.91 -21.84
N VAL A 268 11.44 -1.46 -20.80
CA VAL A 268 10.89 -2.82 -20.73
C VAL A 268 9.40 -2.71 -20.51
N ALA A 269 8.60 -3.35 -21.38
CA ALA A 269 7.18 -3.53 -21.14
C ALA A 269 6.98 -4.76 -20.24
N VAL A 270 6.17 -4.63 -19.19
CA VAL A 270 5.88 -5.73 -18.27
C VAL A 270 4.55 -6.42 -18.60
N ASN A 271 4.42 -7.69 -18.20
CA ASN A 271 3.20 -8.46 -18.34
C ASN A 271 2.16 -8.08 -17.26
N SER A 272 0.96 -8.66 -17.35
CA SER A 272 -0.18 -8.32 -16.48
C SER A 272 -0.01 -8.69 -15.00
N GLN A 273 1.00 -9.49 -14.65
CA GLN A 273 1.28 -9.87 -13.26
C GLN A 273 2.06 -8.78 -12.51
N TRP A 274 2.58 -7.78 -13.23
CA TRP A 274 3.45 -6.74 -12.69
C TRP A 274 2.80 -5.37 -12.82
N THR A 275 2.65 -4.69 -11.69
CA THR A 275 2.04 -3.36 -11.59
C THR A 275 3.13 -2.31 -11.45
N PRO A 276 3.29 -1.39 -12.42
CA PRO A 276 4.17 -0.24 -12.28
C PRO A 276 3.75 0.65 -11.10
N ARG A 277 4.68 0.97 -10.21
CA ARG A 277 4.45 1.84 -9.04
C ARG A 277 5.32 3.08 -9.14
N GLY A 278 4.72 4.24 -8.89
CA GLY A 278 5.44 5.52 -8.91
C GLY A 278 6.31 5.74 -7.68
N VAL A 279 7.14 4.77 -7.32
CA VAL A 279 8.04 4.79 -6.15
C VAL A 279 9.41 4.25 -6.53
N VAL A 280 10.43 4.65 -5.76
CA VAL A 280 11.76 4.05 -5.74
C VAL A 280 11.93 3.29 -4.43
N ASN A 281 12.39 2.05 -4.49
CA ASN A 281 12.81 1.28 -3.34
C ASN A 281 14.10 1.89 -2.78
N GLY A 282 14.01 2.66 -1.68
CA GLY A 282 15.16 3.20 -0.96
C GLY A 282 15.82 2.21 -0.01
N TYR A 283 15.44 0.93 -0.04
CA TYR A 283 15.92 -0.12 0.86
C TYR A 283 15.72 0.27 2.33
N SER A 284 16.79 0.47 3.09
CA SER A 284 16.71 0.90 4.49
C SER A 284 16.08 2.30 4.66
N ALA A 285 16.02 3.11 3.59
CA ALA A 285 15.36 4.41 3.58
C ALA A 285 13.84 4.35 3.34
N GLY A 286 13.28 3.15 3.10
CA GLY A 286 11.87 2.97 2.78
C GLY A 286 11.53 3.27 1.31
N GLU A 287 10.24 3.31 0.98
CA GLU A 287 9.80 3.66 -0.38
C GLU A 287 9.76 5.19 -0.56
N ILE A 288 10.45 5.66 -1.59
CA ILE A 288 10.54 7.09 -1.93
C ILE A 288 9.52 7.38 -3.03
N PRO A 289 8.56 8.30 -2.82
CA PRO A 289 7.57 8.62 -3.84
C PRO A 289 8.23 9.35 -5.02
N VAL A 290 7.79 9.00 -6.23
CA VAL A 290 8.12 9.73 -7.45
C VAL A 290 6.94 10.63 -7.78
N ARG A 291 7.13 11.95 -7.79
CA ARG A 291 6.07 12.93 -8.08
C ARG A 291 6.25 13.63 -9.42
N GLY A 292 7.44 13.56 -10.00
CA GLY A 292 7.73 14.18 -11.28
C GLY A 292 9.13 13.88 -11.76
N SER A 293 9.60 14.67 -12.72
CA SER A 293 10.91 14.55 -13.35
C SER A 293 11.60 15.91 -13.57
N ALA A 294 11.31 16.86 -12.68
CA ALA A 294 11.96 18.16 -12.71
C ALA A 294 13.47 18.00 -12.48
N GLU A 295 14.27 18.56 -13.38
CA GLU A 295 15.72 18.39 -13.36
C GLU A 295 16.39 19.24 -12.29
N ALA A 296 17.19 18.59 -11.43
CA ALA A 296 17.91 19.26 -10.37
C ALA A 296 19.21 19.92 -10.88
N PRO A 297 19.53 21.18 -10.51
CA PRO A 297 20.73 21.86 -10.98
C PRO A 297 22.03 21.21 -10.48
N VAL A 298 23.16 21.59 -11.07
CA VAL A 298 24.50 21.21 -10.56
C VAL A 298 24.65 21.69 -9.13
N GLY A 299 25.21 20.85 -8.27
CA GLY A 299 25.34 21.06 -6.82
C GLY A 299 24.18 20.50 -6.00
N SER A 300 23.05 20.14 -6.63
CA SER A 300 21.94 19.51 -5.92
C SER A 300 22.29 18.13 -5.38
N SER A 301 21.78 17.83 -4.20
CA SER A 301 21.78 16.47 -3.65
C SER A 301 21.01 15.53 -4.55
N VAL A 302 21.56 14.35 -4.79
CA VAL A 302 20.90 13.30 -5.56
C VAL A 302 21.20 11.95 -4.93
N CYS A 303 20.19 11.09 -4.88
CA CYS A 303 20.31 9.73 -4.37
C CYS A 303 20.07 8.73 -5.50
N ARG A 304 20.72 7.58 -5.40
CA ARG A 304 20.54 6.46 -6.31
C ARG A 304 20.03 5.24 -5.54
N SER A 305 19.17 4.46 -6.19
CA SER A 305 18.85 3.11 -5.80
C SER A 305 19.31 2.07 -6.83
N GLY A 306 19.97 1.00 -6.38
CA GLY A 306 20.41 -0.12 -7.21
C GLY A 306 20.47 -1.44 -6.45
N SER A 307 20.43 -2.56 -7.17
CA SER A 307 20.26 -3.90 -6.60
C SER A 307 21.50 -4.46 -5.91
N THR A 308 22.64 -3.78 -6.05
CA THR A 308 23.95 -4.22 -5.55
C THR A 308 24.31 -3.42 -4.31
N THR A 309 24.41 -2.09 -4.46
CA THR A 309 24.81 -1.20 -3.37
C THR A 309 23.63 -0.53 -2.69
N GLN A 310 22.40 -0.80 -3.13
CA GLN A 310 21.18 -0.23 -2.53
C GLN A 310 21.15 1.29 -2.64
N TRP A 311 20.98 1.99 -1.51
CA TRP A 311 20.70 3.41 -1.45
C TRP A 311 21.94 4.22 -1.10
N HIS A 312 22.37 5.10 -2.01
CA HIS A 312 23.50 6.00 -1.79
C HIS A 312 23.21 7.39 -2.33
N CYS A 313 23.74 8.41 -1.67
CA CYS A 313 23.53 9.80 -2.05
C CYS A 313 24.85 10.55 -2.23
N GLY A 314 24.77 11.70 -2.89
CA GLY A 314 25.87 12.60 -3.18
C GLY A 314 25.34 13.82 -3.92
N VAL A 315 26.13 14.38 -4.84
CA VAL A 315 25.75 15.60 -5.57
C VAL A 315 25.89 15.47 -7.07
N ILE A 316 25.06 16.19 -7.80
CA ILE A 316 25.23 16.42 -9.24
C ILE A 316 26.45 17.33 -9.44
N GLN A 317 27.45 16.87 -10.18
CA GLN A 317 28.69 17.61 -10.39
C GLN A 317 28.69 18.36 -11.72
N GLN A 318 28.24 17.70 -12.80
CA GLN A 318 28.29 18.25 -14.15
C GLN A 318 27.13 17.66 -14.98
N ARG A 319 26.53 18.46 -15.86
CA ARG A 319 25.52 18.03 -16.83
C ARG A 319 26.11 18.06 -18.23
N ASN A 320 25.47 17.35 -19.16
CA ASN A 320 25.90 17.29 -20.56
C ASN A 320 27.36 16.84 -20.76
N THR A 321 27.78 15.81 -20.01
CA THR A 321 29.11 15.22 -20.12
C THR A 321 29.12 14.07 -21.14
N SER A 322 30.27 13.82 -21.76
CA SER A 322 30.49 12.62 -22.57
C SER A 322 31.48 11.69 -21.87
N VAL A 323 31.16 10.40 -21.83
CA VAL A 323 31.98 9.35 -21.23
C VAL A 323 32.23 8.26 -22.27
N THR A 324 33.44 7.71 -22.32
CA THR A 324 33.80 6.67 -23.30
C THR A 324 34.00 5.33 -22.59
N TYR A 325 33.15 4.38 -22.92
CA TYR A 325 33.23 2.98 -22.51
C TYR A 325 33.94 2.14 -23.59
N PRO A 326 34.37 0.90 -23.29
CA PRO A 326 34.93 -0.01 -24.30
C PRO A 326 34.04 -0.20 -25.53
N GLU A 327 32.72 -0.13 -25.37
CA GLU A 327 31.73 -0.29 -26.43
C GLU A 327 31.53 0.99 -27.26
N GLY A 328 31.87 2.17 -26.72
CA GLY A 328 31.76 3.46 -27.40
C GLY A 328 31.50 4.64 -26.47
N THR A 329 31.44 5.84 -27.05
CA THR A 329 31.11 7.08 -26.33
C THR A 329 29.61 7.20 -26.10
N VAL A 330 29.23 7.53 -24.87
CA VAL A 330 27.87 7.93 -24.47
C VAL A 330 27.89 9.43 -24.18
N ASN A 331 26.96 10.15 -24.79
CA ASN A 331 26.88 11.62 -24.71
C ASN A 331 25.77 12.07 -23.76
N GLN A 332 25.84 13.35 -23.39
CA GLN A 332 24.82 14.07 -22.61
C GLN A 332 24.47 13.45 -21.23
N VAL A 333 25.35 12.60 -20.69
CA VAL A 333 25.16 12.03 -19.35
C VAL A 333 25.47 13.05 -18.26
N VAL A 334 24.90 12.83 -17.08
CA VAL A 334 25.10 13.68 -15.90
C VAL A 334 26.08 12.98 -14.96
N ARG A 335 27.14 13.69 -14.60
CA ARG A 335 28.17 13.21 -13.67
C ARG A 335 27.77 13.51 -12.23
N THR A 336 27.98 12.54 -11.34
CA THR A 336 27.70 12.66 -9.91
C THR A 336 28.83 12.12 -9.05
N SER A 337 28.85 12.53 -7.78
CA SER A 337 29.75 11.99 -6.76
C SER A 337 29.26 10.70 -6.11
N VAL A 338 28.10 10.18 -6.51
CA VAL A 338 27.50 9.01 -5.87
C VAL A 338 28.28 7.75 -6.31
N CYS A 339 28.65 6.84 -5.41
CA CYS A 339 29.38 5.59 -5.76
C CYS A 339 28.45 4.52 -6.33
N ALA A 340 28.83 3.69 -7.31
CA ALA A 340 27.99 2.56 -7.78
C ALA A 340 28.84 1.35 -8.15
N GLU A 341 28.24 0.17 -8.20
CA GLU A 341 28.91 -1.07 -8.56
C GLU A 341 28.10 -1.90 -9.59
N ARG A 342 28.70 -3.02 -10.05
CA ARG A 342 28.11 -3.87 -11.08
C ARG A 342 26.77 -4.43 -10.63
N GLY A 343 25.72 -4.11 -11.38
CA GLY A 343 24.34 -4.50 -11.11
C GLY A 343 23.46 -3.36 -10.61
N ASP A 344 24.04 -2.19 -10.27
CA ASP A 344 23.26 -0.95 -10.06
C ASP A 344 22.89 -0.26 -11.37
N SER A 345 23.51 -0.68 -12.49
CA SER A 345 23.18 -0.28 -13.85
C SER A 345 21.67 -0.26 -14.09
N GLY A 346 21.17 0.83 -14.67
CA GLY A 346 19.74 1.07 -14.90
C GLY A 346 18.97 1.59 -13.68
N GLY A 347 19.52 1.48 -12.47
CA GLY A 347 18.89 1.90 -11.23
C GLY A 347 18.64 3.41 -11.15
N SER A 348 17.60 3.79 -10.40
CA SER A 348 17.06 5.15 -10.30
C SER A 348 18.08 6.14 -9.72
N TYR A 349 18.14 7.36 -10.26
CA TYR A 349 18.61 8.57 -9.59
C TYR A 349 17.43 9.50 -9.33
N ILE A 350 17.24 9.92 -8.08
CA ILE A 350 16.14 10.78 -7.62
C ILE A 350 16.66 11.90 -6.73
N SER A 351 16.09 13.10 -6.88
CA SER A 351 16.38 14.27 -6.05
C SER A 351 15.08 14.73 -5.39
N GLY A 352 14.99 14.60 -4.06
CA GLY A 352 13.69 14.72 -3.38
C GLY A 352 12.73 13.64 -3.89
N ASP A 353 11.66 14.06 -4.54
CA ASP A 353 10.66 13.21 -5.19
C ASP A 353 10.69 13.31 -6.74
N GLN A 354 11.73 13.94 -7.30
CA GLN A 354 11.87 14.17 -8.73
C GLN A 354 12.85 13.18 -9.37
N ALA A 355 12.37 12.38 -10.31
CA ALA A 355 13.17 11.46 -11.11
C ALA A 355 14.22 12.23 -11.92
N GLN A 356 15.49 11.84 -11.80
CA GLN A 356 16.61 12.49 -12.50
C GLN A 356 17.13 11.64 -13.66
N GLY A 357 17.29 10.33 -13.47
CA GLY A 357 17.86 9.47 -14.51
C GLY A 357 18.12 8.03 -14.09
N VAL A 358 18.74 7.27 -14.99
CA VAL A 358 19.11 5.86 -14.78
C VAL A 358 20.62 5.69 -14.80
N THR A 359 21.15 4.84 -13.92
CA THR A 359 22.60 4.60 -13.80
C THR A 359 23.17 4.04 -15.10
N SER A 360 24.11 4.74 -15.73
CA SER A 360 24.82 4.26 -16.93
C SER A 360 26.09 3.50 -16.54
N GLY A 361 26.95 4.12 -15.73
CA GLY A 361 28.22 3.53 -15.35
C GLY A 361 29.06 4.46 -14.48
N GLY A 362 30.30 4.07 -14.20
CA GLY A 362 31.18 4.85 -13.34
C GLY A 362 32.52 4.20 -13.08
N SER A 363 33.27 4.78 -12.16
CA SER A 363 34.57 4.31 -11.68
C SER A 363 34.66 4.41 -10.16
N GLY A 364 35.51 3.59 -9.54
CA GLY A 364 35.59 3.45 -8.08
C GLY A 364 34.62 2.39 -7.55
N ASN A 365 34.24 2.49 -6.27
CA ASN A 365 33.28 1.60 -5.62
C ASN A 365 32.68 2.28 -4.37
N CYS A 366 31.74 1.62 -3.68
CA CYS A 366 31.10 2.20 -2.49
C CYS A 366 31.90 2.08 -1.19
N THR A 367 33.11 1.50 -1.24
CA THR A 367 34.04 1.46 -0.10
C THR A 367 35.01 2.65 -0.11
N VAL A 368 35.57 3.00 -1.26
CA VAL A 368 36.58 4.08 -1.40
C VAL A 368 36.04 5.35 -2.05
N GLY A 369 34.78 5.31 -2.51
CA GLY A 369 34.17 6.38 -3.29
C GLY A 369 34.37 6.16 -4.79
N GLY A 370 33.64 6.96 -5.58
CA GLY A 370 33.63 6.83 -7.03
C GLY A 370 32.97 8.00 -7.73
N THR A 371 33.10 8.02 -9.05
CA THR A 371 32.35 8.91 -9.94
C THR A 371 31.39 8.06 -10.74
N THR A 372 30.15 8.52 -10.88
CA THR A 372 29.15 7.81 -11.69
C THR A 372 28.44 8.76 -12.63
N TYR A 373 27.90 8.19 -13.69
CA TYR A 373 27.17 8.86 -14.74
C TYR A 373 25.77 8.27 -14.84
N PHE A 374 24.77 9.12 -15.02
CA PHE A 374 23.41 8.68 -15.30
C PHE A 374 22.90 9.29 -16.61
N GLN A 375 22.06 8.52 -17.32
CA GLN A 375 21.29 9.03 -18.46
C GLN A 375 20.06 9.77 -17.93
N PRO A 376 19.82 11.04 -18.32
CA PRO A 376 18.63 11.79 -17.91
C PRO A 376 17.32 11.09 -18.24
N VAL A 377 16.38 11.04 -17.29
CA VAL A 377 15.11 10.32 -17.48
C VAL A 377 14.24 10.97 -18.57
N ASN A 378 14.22 12.29 -18.66
CA ASN A 378 13.39 13.04 -19.60
C ASN A 378 13.70 12.72 -21.07
N GLU A 379 14.96 12.44 -21.37
CA GLU A 379 15.35 12.01 -22.72
C GLU A 379 14.74 10.66 -23.08
N ILE A 380 14.77 9.70 -22.14
CA ILE A 380 14.19 8.36 -22.33
C ILE A 380 12.68 8.45 -22.51
N LEU A 381 12.02 9.28 -21.69
CA LEU A 381 10.58 9.51 -21.76
C LEU A 381 10.18 10.08 -23.12
N SER A 382 10.92 11.08 -23.60
CA SER A 382 10.71 11.69 -24.92
C SER A 382 10.97 10.70 -26.06
N ALA A 383 12.11 10.00 -26.04
CA ALA A 383 12.54 9.11 -27.11
C ALA A 383 11.56 7.95 -27.38
N TYR A 384 10.89 7.46 -26.32
CA TYR A 384 9.95 6.34 -26.43
C TYR A 384 8.48 6.71 -26.21
N ASN A 385 8.18 8.01 -26.09
CA ASN A 385 6.84 8.54 -25.80
C ASN A 385 6.22 7.87 -24.55
N LEU A 386 6.96 7.88 -23.45
CA LEU A 386 6.59 7.27 -22.17
C LEU A 386 6.09 8.33 -21.20
N THR A 387 5.12 7.95 -20.37
CA THR A 387 4.66 8.74 -19.23
C THR A 387 5.24 8.14 -17.95
N LEU A 388 5.86 8.96 -17.11
CA LEU A 388 6.33 8.55 -15.80
C LEU A 388 5.14 8.19 -14.90
N VAL A 389 5.20 7.04 -14.22
CA VAL A 389 4.23 6.69 -13.18
C VAL A 389 4.61 7.44 -11.91
N THR A 390 3.68 8.20 -11.34
CA THR A 390 3.90 8.98 -10.12
C THR A 390 3.09 8.41 -8.96
N SER A 391 3.54 8.62 -7.72
CA SER A 391 2.84 8.13 -6.51
C SER A 391 1.41 8.64 -6.38
N ASP A 392 1.08 9.73 -7.06
CA ASP A 392 -0.26 10.29 -7.12
C ASP A 392 -1.16 9.61 -8.15
N SER A 393 -0.61 8.77 -9.05
CA SER A 393 -1.39 8.05 -10.06
C SER A 393 -2.21 6.86 -9.50
N GLY A 394 -2.20 6.66 -8.18
CA GLY A 394 -3.09 5.76 -7.43
C GLY A 394 -4.06 6.48 -6.50
N GLN A 395 -3.98 7.80 -6.39
CA GLN A 395 -5.04 8.64 -5.84
C GLN A 395 -5.84 9.16 -7.04
N PRO A 396 -7.19 9.12 -7.01
CA PRO A 396 -7.95 9.85 -8.02
C PRO A 396 -7.44 11.30 -8.04
N PRO A 397 -7.30 11.94 -9.22
CA PRO A 397 -7.01 13.37 -9.29
C PRO A 397 -7.96 14.06 -8.32
N GLN A 398 -7.42 14.75 -7.31
CA GLN A 398 -8.24 15.32 -6.25
C GLN A 398 -8.90 16.60 -6.80
N THR A 399 -9.84 16.43 -7.73
CA THR A 399 -10.60 17.50 -8.41
C THR A 399 -11.60 18.20 -7.49
N ALA A 400 -11.76 17.73 -6.26
CA ALA A 400 -12.45 18.44 -5.21
C ALA A 400 -11.87 18.00 -3.88
N CYS A 401 -11.36 18.93 -3.08
CA CYS A 401 -10.87 18.71 -1.71
C CYS A 401 -11.98 18.25 -0.75
N THR A 402 -12.60 17.11 -1.06
CA THR A 402 -13.71 16.48 -0.34
C THR A 402 -13.19 15.73 0.89
N GLY A 403 -14.01 15.62 1.94
CA GLY A 403 -13.64 14.92 3.18
C GLY A 403 -12.71 15.70 4.12
N TYR A 404 -12.64 17.02 3.98
CA TYR A 404 -12.00 17.94 4.93
C TYR A 404 -13.07 18.61 5.81
N GLN A 405 -12.73 18.94 7.06
CA GLN A 405 -13.67 19.56 8.01
C GLN A 405 -14.23 20.90 7.50
N ASN A 406 -13.39 21.70 6.84
CA ASN A 406 -13.76 23.00 6.29
C ASN A 406 -13.27 23.09 4.86
N THR A 407 -14.01 23.81 4.02
CA THR A 407 -13.63 24.08 2.63
C THR A 407 -13.67 25.58 2.40
N TYR A 408 -12.63 26.10 1.76
CA TYR A 408 -12.47 27.51 1.41
C TYR A 408 -12.30 27.63 -0.09
N SER A 409 -12.69 28.77 -0.66
CA SER A 409 -12.50 29.05 -2.09
C SER A 409 -11.99 30.46 -2.28
N GLY A 410 -11.23 30.68 -3.35
CA GLY A 410 -10.76 32.00 -3.73
C GLY A 410 -10.27 32.01 -5.17
N SER A 411 -9.64 33.10 -5.57
CA SER A 411 -8.98 33.23 -6.86
C SER A 411 -7.65 33.94 -6.68
N LEU A 412 -6.64 33.53 -7.43
CA LEU A 412 -5.31 34.12 -7.41
C LEU A 412 -4.87 34.47 -8.83
N SER A 413 -4.18 35.60 -8.94
CA SER A 413 -3.33 35.88 -10.11
C SER A 413 -1.93 35.32 -9.89
N SER A 414 -1.23 34.98 -10.97
CA SER A 414 0.17 34.57 -10.94
C SER A 414 1.01 35.50 -10.05
N GLY A 415 1.81 34.90 -9.16
CA GLY A 415 2.65 35.57 -8.17
C GLY A 415 1.94 35.94 -6.86
N GLN A 416 0.62 35.78 -6.75
CA GLN A 416 -0.12 36.17 -5.54
C GLN A 416 -0.12 35.08 -4.46
N ASN A 417 -0.49 35.49 -3.24
CA ASN A 417 -0.73 34.60 -2.12
C ASN A 417 -2.16 34.78 -1.60
N ALA A 418 -2.80 33.69 -1.18
CA ALA A 418 -3.98 33.71 -0.33
C ALA A 418 -3.67 32.99 0.99
N TYR A 419 -4.40 33.36 2.04
CA TYR A 419 -4.24 32.77 3.36
C TYR A 419 -5.55 32.16 3.83
N GLN A 420 -5.48 30.99 4.46
CA GLN A 420 -6.65 30.27 4.95
C GLN A 420 -6.43 29.81 6.40
N PRO A 421 -7.48 29.84 7.24
CA PRO A 421 -8.88 30.14 6.91
C PRO A 421 -9.19 31.65 6.81
N ASP A 422 -10.01 32.03 5.82
CA ASP A 422 -10.62 33.36 5.64
C ASP A 422 -9.63 34.55 5.69
N GLY A 423 -8.45 34.40 5.08
CA GLY A 423 -7.40 35.42 5.10
C GLY A 423 -6.63 35.53 6.43
N SER A 424 -6.88 34.61 7.36
CA SER A 424 -6.37 34.65 8.73
C SER A 424 -5.70 33.32 9.12
N TYR A 425 -5.71 33.01 10.41
CA TYR A 425 -5.14 31.82 11.03
C TYR A 425 -6.16 31.14 11.94
N TYR A 426 -5.85 29.92 12.39
CA TYR A 426 -6.60 29.20 13.42
C TYR A 426 -5.67 28.83 14.57
N GLN A 427 -6.27 28.64 15.75
CA GLN A 427 -5.58 28.11 16.92
C GLN A 427 -5.94 26.63 17.10
N THR A 428 -4.97 25.82 17.51
CA THR A 428 -5.21 24.49 18.07
C THR A 428 -4.70 24.44 19.51
N ALA A 429 -5.53 23.91 20.42
CA ALA A 429 -5.22 23.78 21.85
C ALA A 429 -4.47 22.48 22.17
N SER A 430 -4.49 21.51 21.26
CA SER A 430 -3.84 20.20 21.42
C SER A 430 -2.90 19.91 20.25
N ALA A 431 -1.93 19.04 20.51
CA ALA A 431 -1.15 18.45 19.42
C ALA A 431 -2.04 17.53 18.58
N GLY A 432 -1.84 17.49 17.27
CA GLY A 432 -2.56 16.59 16.39
C GLY A 432 -2.33 16.88 14.92
N THR A 433 -3.18 16.31 14.08
CA THR A 433 -2.96 16.27 12.63
C THR A 433 -3.62 17.44 11.92
N HIS A 434 -2.83 18.22 11.23
CA HIS A 434 -3.24 19.23 10.26
C HIS A 434 -3.27 18.60 8.87
N ARG A 435 -4.39 18.73 8.14
CA ARG A 435 -4.47 18.32 6.73
C ARG A 435 -4.90 19.48 5.86
N GLY A 436 -4.18 19.66 4.75
CA GLY A 436 -4.52 20.58 3.67
C GLY A 436 -4.73 19.83 2.36
N CYS A 437 -5.68 20.29 1.57
CA CYS A 437 -5.80 19.99 0.14
C CYS A 437 -6.00 21.31 -0.59
N LEU A 438 -5.42 21.44 -1.76
CA LEU A 438 -5.63 22.53 -2.69
C LEU A 438 -6.03 21.92 -4.03
N SER A 439 -7.00 22.54 -4.67
CA SER A 439 -7.35 22.26 -6.05
C SER A 439 -7.49 23.57 -6.81
N GLY A 440 -6.69 23.75 -7.84
CA GLY A 440 -6.64 24.94 -8.69
C GLY A 440 -6.98 24.63 -10.15
N PRO A 441 -6.91 25.64 -11.03
CA PRO A 441 -7.27 25.50 -12.43
C PRO A 441 -6.18 24.74 -13.21
N SER A 442 -6.57 23.93 -14.19
CA SER A 442 -5.64 23.23 -15.08
C SER A 442 -4.68 24.21 -15.77
N GLY A 443 -3.39 23.87 -15.80
CA GLY A 443 -2.35 24.72 -16.42
C GLY A 443 -1.83 25.84 -15.52
N ALA A 444 -2.26 25.91 -14.26
CA ALA A 444 -1.61 26.70 -13.22
C ALA A 444 -0.73 25.82 -12.33
N ASP A 445 0.23 26.47 -11.68
CA ASP A 445 1.16 25.93 -10.70
C ASP A 445 0.88 26.63 -9.37
N PHE A 446 0.13 25.95 -8.51
CA PHE A 446 -0.38 26.51 -7.25
C PHE A 446 0.19 25.69 -6.11
N ASP A 447 0.98 26.34 -5.26
CA ASP A 447 1.62 25.73 -4.10
C ASP A 447 0.75 25.85 -2.83
N LEU A 448 0.91 24.90 -1.92
CA LEU A 448 0.31 24.91 -0.60
C LEU A 448 1.36 24.82 0.51
N TYR A 449 1.35 25.80 1.42
CA TYR A 449 2.22 25.85 2.60
C TYR A 449 1.36 25.84 3.86
N LEU A 450 1.79 25.11 4.88
CA LEU A 450 1.31 25.24 6.26
C LEU A 450 2.34 26.03 7.06
N GLU A 451 1.89 27.12 7.66
CA GLU A 451 2.72 28.02 8.45
C GLU A 451 2.28 28.01 9.92
N ARG A 452 3.24 28.07 10.84
CA ARG A 452 3.02 28.17 12.29
C ARG A 452 3.55 29.49 12.81
N TRP A 453 2.82 30.12 13.73
CA TRP A 453 3.26 31.33 14.40
C TRP A 453 4.35 31.00 15.44
N THR A 454 5.47 31.71 15.36
CA THR A 454 6.61 31.54 16.26
C THR A 454 6.60 32.51 17.45
N GLY A 455 5.61 33.41 17.52
CA GLY A 455 5.56 34.51 18.48
C GLY A 455 5.86 35.87 17.83
N SER A 456 6.65 35.90 16.76
CA SER A 456 7.01 37.12 16.02
C SER A 456 6.87 37.00 14.50
N SER A 457 6.79 35.79 13.96
CA SER A 457 6.70 35.55 12.51
C SER A 457 5.97 34.24 12.19
N TRP A 458 5.49 34.13 10.95
CA TRP A 458 4.99 32.88 10.40
C TRP A 458 6.15 32.08 9.79
N SER A 459 6.30 30.83 10.20
CA SER A 459 7.32 29.91 9.68
C SER A 459 6.64 28.73 8.98
N THR A 460 7.07 28.39 7.78
CA THR A 460 6.57 27.20 7.06
C THR A 460 7.03 25.94 7.79
N VAL A 461 6.06 25.12 8.21
CA VAL A 461 6.29 23.84 8.91
C VAL A 461 5.96 22.62 8.06
N ALA A 462 5.20 22.79 6.97
CA ALA A 462 5.00 21.79 5.93
C ALA A 462 4.63 22.48 4.61
N GLN A 463 4.87 21.82 3.48
CA GLN A 463 4.51 22.34 2.16
C GLN A 463 4.29 21.20 1.15
N SER A 464 3.53 21.49 0.11
CA SER A 464 3.32 20.69 -1.10
C SER A 464 3.36 21.66 -2.27
N ILE A 465 4.31 21.45 -3.19
CA ILE A 465 4.74 22.43 -4.20
C ILE A 465 4.95 21.75 -5.56
N SER A 466 4.01 20.90 -5.97
CA SER A 466 4.09 20.25 -7.27
C SER A 466 3.93 21.27 -8.39
N THR A 467 4.35 20.94 -9.61
CA THR A 467 4.17 21.82 -10.78
C THR A 467 2.72 21.87 -11.29
N GLY A 468 1.79 21.30 -10.54
CA GLY A 468 0.38 21.22 -10.86
C GLY A 468 -0.45 22.16 -10.01
N PRO A 469 -1.75 22.28 -10.28
CA PRO A 469 -2.61 23.18 -9.53
C PRO A 469 -3.18 22.52 -8.26
N ASN A 470 -2.90 21.24 -8.02
CA ASN A 470 -3.50 20.46 -6.96
C ASN A 470 -2.41 20.02 -5.98
N GLU A 471 -2.61 20.32 -4.70
CA GLU A 471 -1.64 20.02 -3.66
C GLU A 471 -2.31 19.32 -2.49
N SER A 472 -1.56 18.48 -1.77
CA SER A 472 -2.06 17.89 -0.53
C SER A 472 -0.93 17.76 0.47
N LEU A 473 -1.21 18.08 1.73
CA LEU A 473 -0.23 17.96 2.79
C LEU A 473 -0.87 17.47 4.09
N THR A 474 -0.07 16.76 4.87
CA THR A 474 -0.42 16.30 6.23
C THR A 474 0.74 16.59 7.16
N TYR A 475 0.46 17.17 8.33
CA TYR A 475 1.48 17.57 9.30
C TYR A 475 1.00 17.31 10.73
N ILE A 476 1.84 16.73 11.57
CA ILE A 476 1.55 16.58 13.01
C ILE A 476 2.17 17.77 13.74
N GLY A 477 1.32 18.65 14.24
CA GLY A 477 1.70 19.88 14.92
C GLY A 477 1.39 19.85 16.41
N THR A 478 2.12 20.65 17.20
CA THR A 478 1.78 20.92 18.61
C THR A 478 0.73 22.01 18.73
N ALA A 479 0.20 22.25 19.94
CA ALA A 479 -0.64 23.40 20.21
C ALA A 479 0.01 24.73 19.73
N GLY A 480 -0.81 25.65 19.24
CA GLY A 480 -0.36 26.94 18.69
C GLY A 480 -1.25 27.49 17.58
N TYR A 481 -0.77 28.53 16.91
CA TYR A 481 -1.47 29.19 15.81
C TYR A 481 -0.89 28.75 14.47
N TYR A 482 -1.77 28.43 13.54
CA TYR A 482 -1.43 27.93 12.21
C TYR A 482 -2.25 28.63 11.13
N ARG A 483 -1.69 28.76 9.95
CA ARG A 483 -2.41 29.19 8.74
C ARG A 483 -1.90 28.43 7.54
N TYR A 484 -2.71 28.32 6.51
CA TYR A 484 -2.27 27.85 5.21
C TYR A 484 -2.03 29.04 4.30
N ARG A 485 -0.92 29.02 3.57
CA ARG A 485 -0.61 29.97 2.51
C ARG A 485 -0.70 29.22 1.18
N ILE A 486 -1.52 29.74 0.28
CA ILE A 486 -1.63 29.25 -1.09
C ILE A 486 -0.88 30.24 -1.96
N HIS A 487 0.04 29.79 -2.80
CA HIS A 487 0.82 30.65 -3.68
C HIS A 487 0.62 30.25 -5.13
N ALA A 488 0.20 31.18 -5.98
CA ALA A 488 0.15 30.94 -7.41
C ALA A 488 1.54 31.17 -7.99
N TYR A 489 2.37 30.13 -8.09
CA TYR A 489 3.72 30.23 -8.64
C TYR A 489 3.67 30.65 -10.11
N SER A 490 2.81 29.99 -10.90
CA SER A 490 2.50 30.40 -12.27
C SER A 490 1.04 30.11 -12.64
N GLY A 491 0.48 30.86 -13.59
CA GLY A 491 -0.94 30.77 -13.95
C GLY A 491 -1.86 31.49 -12.95
N SER A 492 -3.12 31.64 -13.34
CA SER A 492 -4.13 32.39 -12.58
C SER A 492 -5.46 31.66 -12.60
N GLY A 493 -6.25 31.80 -11.54
CA GLY A 493 -7.64 31.37 -11.52
C GLY A 493 -8.13 30.93 -10.14
N ALA A 494 -9.32 30.32 -10.16
CA ALA A 494 -10.03 29.93 -8.94
C ALA A 494 -9.42 28.69 -8.29
N TYR A 495 -9.35 28.69 -6.97
CA TYR A 495 -8.96 27.53 -6.19
C TYR A 495 -10.04 27.14 -5.18
N THR A 496 -10.03 25.87 -4.78
CA THR A 496 -10.72 25.32 -3.62
C THR A 496 -9.68 24.72 -2.68
N MET A 497 -9.81 24.94 -1.38
CA MET A 497 -8.92 24.41 -0.36
C MET A 497 -9.70 23.67 0.72
N GLY A 498 -9.35 22.41 0.96
CA GLY A 498 -9.83 21.64 2.11
C GLY A 498 -8.89 21.78 3.30
N LEU A 499 -9.45 21.94 4.50
CA LEU A 499 -8.72 22.11 5.75
C LEU A 499 -9.32 21.25 6.87
N THR A 500 -8.48 20.42 7.49
CA THR A 500 -8.79 19.66 8.72
C THR A 500 -7.82 20.11 9.81
N ARG A 501 -8.37 20.47 10.97
CA ARG A 501 -7.62 20.91 12.16
C ARG A 501 -7.55 19.76 13.18
N PRO A 502 -6.49 19.72 14.01
CA PRO A 502 -6.37 18.79 15.12
C PRO A 502 -7.58 18.74 16.06
#